data_AF-A0A7Y0ZN67-F1
#
_entry.id   AF-A0A7Y0ZN67-F1
#
_cell.length_a   1.000
_cell.length_b   1.000
_cell.length_c   1.000
_cell.angle_alpha   90.00
_cell.angle_beta   90.00
_cell.angle_gamma   90.00
#
_symmetry.space_group_name_H-M   'P 1'
#
loop_
_entity.id
_entity.type
_entity.pdbx_description
1 polymer ?
#
loop_
_entity_poly.entity_id
_entity_poly.type
_entity_poly.pdbx_seq_one_letter_code
_entity_poly.pdbx_strand_id
1 'polypeptide(L)'
;LYGHGFNRDRIAPGISAILKHMEVVAVNGIEDHRLHPGIAHQRYWVTGPGQPSAIEPVFRALTEGQAVSDQPIAVCHRSLNVVQASGGVLWCNFHELCEQPLAATEFMEICDRYTVMLLSDVPCLSAEQREGKIARGTEDGVVKVEAGDRELPQLSKYDDSVRRFIAK
;
A
#
# COMPACT_ATOMS: atom_id res chain seq x y z
N LEU A 1 16.93 -17.12 -5.89
CA LEU A 1 17.56 -17.54 -7.16
C LEU A 1 16.51 -18.32 -7.95
N TYR A 2 16.21 -17.90 -9.19
CA TYR A 2 15.16 -18.48 -10.02
C TYR A 2 15.24 -20.01 -10.06
N GLY A 3 14.13 -20.67 -9.76
CA GLY A 3 14.06 -22.09 -9.36
C GLY A 3 14.55 -23.14 -10.35
N HIS A 4 15.03 -22.78 -11.55
CA HIS A 4 15.46 -23.75 -12.58
C HIS A 4 16.69 -23.32 -13.41
N GLY A 5 17.50 -22.36 -12.93
CA GLY A 5 18.80 -22.05 -13.56
C GLY A 5 18.76 -21.33 -14.92
N PHE A 6 17.58 -20.97 -15.43
CA PHE A 6 17.45 -20.12 -16.62
C PHE A 6 18.26 -18.82 -16.47
N ASN A 7 19.09 -18.49 -17.47
CA ASN A 7 19.95 -17.31 -17.55
C ASN A 7 21.08 -17.18 -16.49
N ARG A 8 21.45 -18.25 -15.78
CA ARG A 8 22.56 -18.21 -14.80
C ARG A 8 23.86 -17.69 -15.40
N ASP A 9 24.20 -18.13 -16.61
CA ASP A 9 25.44 -17.74 -17.29
C ASP A 9 25.47 -16.25 -17.66
N ARG A 10 24.30 -15.62 -17.82
CA ARG A 10 24.19 -14.18 -18.09
C ARG A 10 24.29 -13.34 -16.83
N ILE A 11 23.88 -13.89 -15.67
CA ILE A 11 23.89 -13.21 -14.38
C ILE A 11 25.25 -13.39 -13.67
N ALA A 12 25.96 -14.49 -13.92
CA ALA A 12 27.24 -14.81 -13.29
C ALA A 12 28.32 -13.72 -13.44
N PRO A 13 28.48 -13.04 -14.60
CA PRO A 13 29.43 -11.94 -14.72
C PRO A 13 29.07 -10.75 -13.82
N GLY A 14 27.77 -10.44 -13.69
CA GLY A 14 27.29 -9.38 -12.81
C GLY A 14 27.53 -9.68 -11.33
N ILE A 15 27.23 -10.91 -10.90
CA ILE A 15 27.55 -11.36 -9.53
C ILE A 15 29.07 -11.26 -9.28
N SER A 16 29.89 -11.70 -10.24
CA SER A 16 31.35 -11.65 -10.12
C SER A 16 31.86 -10.21 -10.01
N ALA A 17 31.30 -9.29 -10.79
CA ALA A 17 31.64 -7.88 -10.72
C ALA A 17 31.24 -7.25 -9.37
N ILE A 18 30.05 -7.57 -8.86
CA ILE A 18 29.59 -7.13 -7.53
C ILE A 18 30.54 -7.63 -6.44
N LEU A 19 30.89 -8.92 -6.45
CA LEU A 19 31.82 -9.49 -5.46
C LEU A 19 33.24 -8.91 -5.54
N LYS A 20 33.69 -8.51 -6.74
CA LYS A 20 35.04 -7.97 -6.96
C LYS A 20 35.15 -6.48 -6.63
N HIS A 21 34.10 -5.71 -6.89
CA HIS A 21 34.17 -4.24 -6.89
C HIS A 21 33.34 -3.58 -5.80
N MET A 22 32.55 -4.33 -5.04
CA MET A 22 31.77 -3.80 -3.91
C MET A 22 32.29 -4.35 -2.59
N GLU A 23 32.22 -3.52 -1.57
CA GLU A 23 32.54 -3.89 -0.19
C GLU A 23 31.24 -4.22 0.56
N VAL A 24 31.26 -5.31 1.33
CA VAL A 24 30.13 -5.67 2.19
C VAL A 24 30.21 -4.85 3.47
N VAL A 25 29.33 -3.86 3.59
CA VAL A 25 29.17 -3.11 4.83
C VAL A 25 28.04 -3.76 5.63
N ALA A 26 28.38 -4.37 6.76
CA ALA A 26 27.38 -4.91 7.67
C ALA A 26 26.70 -3.75 8.43
N VAL A 27 25.44 -3.48 8.10
CA VAL A 27 24.57 -2.60 8.89
C VAL A 27 24.04 -3.40 10.07
N ASN A 28 24.92 -3.75 11.01
CA ASN A 28 24.51 -4.41 12.24
C ASN A 28 24.03 -3.33 13.21
N GLY A 29 22.72 -3.06 13.22
CA GLY A 29 22.11 -2.39 14.37
C GLY A 29 22.26 -3.30 15.60
N ILE A 30 22.41 -2.71 16.79
CA ILE A 30 22.41 -3.47 18.07
C ILE A 30 21.08 -4.25 18.21
N GLU A 31 20.04 -3.78 17.54
CA GLU A 31 18.69 -4.33 17.55
C GLU A 31 18.25 -4.71 16.14
N ASP A 32 17.72 -5.93 16.00
CA ASP A 32 16.93 -6.29 14.83
C ASP A 32 15.54 -5.68 14.99
N HIS A 33 15.26 -4.59 14.28
CA HIS A 33 13.96 -3.91 14.34
C HIS A 33 12.79 -4.78 13.87
N ARG A 34 13.04 -5.87 13.13
CA ARG A 34 12.01 -6.86 12.77
C ARG A 34 11.62 -7.72 13.97
N LEU A 35 12.56 -7.89 14.91
CA LEU A 35 12.43 -8.64 16.16
C LEU A 35 12.21 -7.71 17.36
N HIS A 36 11.83 -6.46 17.13
CA HIS A 36 11.29 -5.57 18.16
C HIS A 36 9.77 -5.64 18.13
N PRO A 37 9.12 -6.70 18.67
CA PRO A 37 7.70 -6.64 18.89
C PRO A 37 7.50 -5.56 19.95
N GLY A 38 7.13 -4.36 19.51
CA GLY A 38 6.50 -3.39 20.39
C GLY A 38 5.29 -4.03 21.09
N ILE A 39 4.65 -3.29 21.98
CA ILE A 39 3.46 -3.81 22.66
C ILE A 39 2.41 -4.21 21.61
N ALA A 40 1.93 -5.45 21.71
CA ALA A 40 0.90 -5.97 20.83
C ALA A 40 -0.39 -5.19 21.09
N HIS A 41 -0.80 -4.39 20.12
CA HIS A 41 -2.04 -3.64 20.15
C HIS A 41 -2.94 -4.13 19.01
N GLN A 42 -4.23 -4.28 19.30
CA GLN A 42 -5.24 -4.52 18.27
C GLN A 42 -5.27 -3.32 17.33
N ARG A 43 -5.05 -3.54 16.03
CA ARG A 43 -4.96 -2.48 15.01
C ARG A 43 -5.96 -2.63 13.87
N TYR A 44 -6.67 -3.75 13.81
CA TYR A 44 -7.69 -4.01 12.80
C TYR A 44 -8.89 -4.71 13.43
N TRP A 45 -10.06 -4.55 12.82
CA TRP A 45 -11.29 -5.18 13.24
C TRP A 45 -12.05 -5.67 12.02
N VAL A 46 -12.77 -6.78 12.17
CA VAL A 46 -13.71 -7.28 11.17
C VAL A 46 -15.09 -7.15 11.78
N THR A 47 -15.88 -6.23 11.26
CA THR A 47 -17.23 -5.94 11.74
C THR A 47 -18.26 -6.51 10.77
N GLY A 48 -19.30 -7.16 11.30
CA GLY A 48 -20.43 -7.60 10.50
C GLY A 48 -21.31 -6.42 10.04
N PRO A 49 -22.16 -6.62 9.02
CA PRO A 49 -23.11 -5.60 8.58
C PRO A 49 -24.00 -5.10 9.73
N GLY A 50 -24.17 -3.78 9.84
CA GLY A 50 -25.00 -3.14 10.87
C GLY A 50 -24.39 -3.08 12.27
N GLN A 51 -23.15 -3.56 12.45
CA GLN A 51 -22.42 -3.37 13.71
C GLN A 51 -21.79 -1.98 13.78
N PRO A 52 -21.67 -1.39 14.98
CA PRO A 52 -21.01 -0.10 15.16
C PRO A 52 -19.52 -0.20 14.78
N SER A 53 -18.98 0.91 14.29
CA SER A 53 -17.56 0.99 13.93
C SER A 53 -16.66 0.83 15.15
N ALA A 54 -15.73 -0.12 15.09
CA ALA A 54 -14.70 -0.29 16.11
C ALA A 54 -13.65 0.84 16.09
N ILE A 55 -13.66 1.69 15.07
CA ILE A 55 -12.72 2.82 14.93
C ILE A 55 -13.16 4.03 15.74
N GLU A 56 -14.46 4.26 15.94
CA GLU A 56 -14.95 5.43 16.68
C GLU A 56 -14.39 5.51 18.12
N PRO A 57 -14.38 4.42 18.93
CA PRO A 57 -13.73 4.46 20.24
C PRO A 57 -12.23 4.75 20.17
N VAL A 58 -11.54 4.23 19.14
CA VAL A 58 -10.10 4.44 18.93
C VAL A 58 -9.83 5.90 18.59
N PHE A 59 -10.61 6.50 17.69
CA PHE A 59 -10.51 7.92 17.35
C PHE A 59 -10.72 8.81 18.57
N ARG A 60 -11.75 8.54 19.39
CA ARG A 60 -11.99 9.29 20.63
C ARG A 60 -10.82 9.18 21.61
N ALA A 61 -10.23 8.00 21.75
CA ALA A 61 -9.08 7.81 22.63
C ALA A 61 -7.85 8.59 22.14
N LEU A 62 -7.58 8.58 20.84
CA LEU A 62 -6.41 9.26 20.23
C LEU A 62 -6.53 10.78 20.20
N THR A 63 -7.75 11.32 20.18
CA THR A 63 -7.99 12.77 20.13
C THR A 63 -8.03 13.42 21.50
N GLU A 64 -8.13 12.66 22.59
CA GLU A 64 -8.06 13.14 23.97
C GLU A 64 -8.99 14.34 24.29
N GLY A 65 -10.15 14.40 23.63
CA GLY A 65 -11.13 15.48 23.81
C GLY A 65 -10.80 16.79 23.09
N GLN A 66 -9.78 16.81 22.21
CA GLN A 66 -9.52 17.92 21.31
C GLN A 66 -10.71 18.16 20.36
N ALA A 67 -10.77 19.36 19.78
CA ALA A 67 -11.78 19.69 18.80
C ALA A 67 -11.71 18.74 17.60
N VAL A 68 -12.87 18.21 17.21
CA VAL A 68 -13.05 17.31 16.07
C VAL A 68 -13.87 18.03 15.00
N SER A 69 -13.62 17.72 13.74
CA SER A 69 -14.39 18.21 12.60
C SER A 69 -14.66 17.08 11.63
N ASP A 70 -15.85 17.07 11.04
CA ASP A 70 -16.25 16.22 9.91
C ASP A 70 -16.15 16.96 8.57
N GLN A 71 -15.65 18.20 8.58
CA GLN A 71 -15.54 19.00 7.38
C GLN A 71 -14.43 18.47 6.47
N PRO A 72 -14.62 18.51 5.15
CA PRO A 72 -13.58 18.13 4.20
C PRO A 72 -12.29 18.91 4.43
N ILE A 73 -11.16 18.22 4.29
CA ILE A 73 -9.84 18.82 4.44
C ILE A 73 -9.26 19.17 3.07
N ALA A 74 -8.64 20.34 2.96
CA ALA A 74 -7.86 20.68 1.77
C ALA A 74 -6.60 19.81 1.71
N VAL A 75 -6.31 19.22 0.56
CA VAL A 75 -5.08 18.46 0.27
C VAL A 75 -4.56 18.91 -1.08
N CYS A 76 -3.41 19.58 -1.14
CA CYS A 76 -2.90 20.23 -2.34
C CYS A 76 -3.97 21.12 -3.02
N HIS A 77 -4.50 20.67 -4.15
CA HIS A 77 -5.45 21.37 -5.00
C HIS A 77 -6.87 20.74 -4.95
N ARG A 78 -7.09 19.76 -4.06
CA ARG A 78 -8.37 19.07 -3.89
C ARG A 78 -8.88 19.17 -2.45
N SER A 79 -10.13 18.77 -2.28
CA SER A 79 -10.74 18.54 -0.98
C SER A 79 -10.92 17.04 -0.79
N LEU A 80 -10.52 16.52 0.38
CA LEU A 80 -10.70 15.13 0.77
C LEU A 80 -11.82 15.07 1.81
N ASN A 81 -12.85 14.26 1.56
CA ASN A 81 -13.87 14.04 2.59
C ASN A 81 -13.28 13.16 3.69
N VAL A 82 -13.63 13.48 4.93
CA VAL A 82 -13.18 12.75 6.11
C VAL A 82 -14.40 12.27 6.88
N VAL A 83 -14.24 11.19 7.64
CA VAL A 83 -15.25 10.84 8.64
C VAL A 83 -15.12 11.85 9.77
N GLN A 84 -13.93 11.96 10.35
CA GLN A 84 -13.57 12.98 11.32
C GLN A 84 -12.07 13.27 11.27
N ALA A 85 -11.66 14.48 11.63
CA ALA A 85 -10.28 14.88 11.80
C ALA A 85 -10.11 15.74 13.06
N SER A 86 -8.95 15.66 13.68
CA SER A 86 -8.61 16.44 14.87
C SER A 86 -7.10 16.51 15.02
N GLY A 87 -6.54 17.72 15.12
CA GLY A 87 -5.10 17.92 15.32
C GLY A 87 -4.23 17.07 14.38
N GLY A 88 -3.64 16.00 14.93
CA GLY A 88 -2.79 15.02 14.22
C GLY A 88 -3.44 13.66 13.94
N VAL A 89 -4.75 13.51 14.14
CA VAL A 89 -5.51 12.28 13.89
C VAL A 89 -6.50 12.50 12.74
N LEU A 90 -6.39 11.67 11.71
CA LEU A 90 -7.30 11.65 10.56
C LEU A 90 -8.06 10.32 10.54
N TRP A 91 -9.38 10.38 10.40
CA TRP A 91 -10.22 9.21 10.13
C TRP A 91 -10.92 9.38 8.77
N CYS A 92 -10.55 8.52 7.82
CA CYS A 92 -11.16 8.44 6.49
C CYS A 92 -11.75 7.05 6.22
N ASN A 93 -12.60 6.96 5.21
CA ASN A 93 -13.00 5.67 4.67
C ASN A 93 -12.03 5.21 3.55
N PHE A 94 -12.07 3.92 3.24
CA PHE A 94 -11.22 3.30 2.21
C PHE A 94 -11.39 3.94 0.83
N HIS A 95 -12.61 4.29 0.46
CA HIS A 95 -12.91 4.91 -0.83
C HIS A 95 -12.15 6.23 -1.02
N GLU A 96 -12.23 7.15 -0.05
CA GLU A 96 -11.60 8.48 -0.12
C GLU A 96 -10.07 8.38 -0.18
N LEU A 97 -9.47 7.48 0.61
CA LEU A 97 -8.01 7.43 0.71
C LEU A 97 -7.35 6.48 -0.30
N CYS A 98 -7.98 5.36 -0.66
CA CYS A 98 -7.35 4.30 -1.45
C CYS A 98 -7.93 4.16 -2.86
N GLU A 99 -9.22 4.45 -3.05
CA GLU A 99 -9.86 4.31 -4.37
C GLU A 99 -9.78 5.61 -5.19
N GLN A 100 -9.77 6.77 -4.54
CA GLN A 100 -9.54 8.04 -5.22
C GLN A 100 -8.11 8.11 -5.80
N PRO A 101 -7.93 8.77 -6.97
CA PRO A 101 -6.64 8.88 -7.64
C PRO A 101 -5.74 9.92 -6.97
N LEU A 102 -5.38 9.67 -5.71
CA LEU A 102 -4.45 10.52 -4.97
C LEU A 102 -3.04 10.36 -5.51
N ALA A 103 -2.41 11.47 -5.87
CA ALA A 103 -1.01 11.55 -6.22
C ALA A 103 -0.12 11.33 -4.99
N ALA A 104 1.14 10.94 -5.21
CA ALA A 104 2.10 10.75 -4.14
C ALA A 104 2.29 12.02 -3.29
N THR A 105 2.30 13.20 -3.92
CA THR A 105 2.41 14.50 -3.23
C THR A 105 1.23 14.80 -2.32
N GLU A 106 0.02 14.44 -2.74
CA GLU A 106 -1.19 14.63 -1.92
C GLU A 106 -1.12 13.72 -0.70
N PHE A 107 -0.64 12.49 -0.85
CA PHE A 107 -0.46 11.59 0.28
C PHE A 107 0.63 12.05 1.25
N MET A 108 1.76 12.53 0.75
CA MET A 108 2.82 13.11 1.59
C MET A 108 2.29 14.28 2.42
N GLU A 109 1.48 15.18 1.84
CA GLU A 109 0.87 16.29 2.58
C GLU A 109 -0.10 15.81 3.68
N ILE A 110 -0.78 14.68 3.47
CA ILE A 110 -1.61 14.06 4.51
C ILE A 110 -0.71 13.52 5.63
N CYS A 111 0.34 12.77 5.31
CA CYS A 111 1.28 12.21 6.29
C CYS A 111 2.03 13.28 7.09
N ASP A 112 2.38 14.41 6.47
CA ASP A 112 3.03 15.53 7.15
C ASP A 112 2.13 16.20 8.19
N ARG A 113 0.81 16.17 7.97
CA ARG A 113 -0.18 16.80 8.86
C ARG A 113 -0.71 15.87 9.94
N TYR A 114 -0.87 14.58 9.62
CA TYR A 114 -1.52 13.63 10.51
C TYR A 114 -0.55 12.52 10.91
N THR A 115 -0.24 12.47 12.20
CA THR A 115 0.61 11.44 12.79
C THR A 115 -0.10 10.09 12.89
N VAL A 116 -1.43 10.10 13.02
CA VAL A 116 -2.24 8.87 13.08
C VAL A 116 -3.35 8.94 12.03
N MET A 117 -3.46 7.89 11.22
CA MET A 117 -4.52 7.72 10.25
C MET A 117 -5.32 6.46 10.56
N LEU A 118 -6.64 6.62 10.67
CA LEU A 118 -7.59 5.55 10.86
C LEU A 118 -8.40 5.36 9.56
N LEU A 119 -8.60 4.11 9.17
CA LEU A 119 -9.24 3.75 7.91
C LEU A 119 -10.43 2.83 8.14
N SER A 120 -11.65 3.30 7.86
CA SER A 120 -12.87 2.48 7.92
C SER A 120 -13.28 1.95 6.54
N ASP A 121 -14.24 1.05 6.54
CA ASP A 121 -14.94 0.57 5.33
C ASP A 121 -14.00 -0.07 4.30
N VAL A 122 -12.92 -0.70 4.76
CA VAL A 122 -12.04 -1.50 3.92
C VAL A 122 -12.86 -2.69 3.40
N PRO A 123 -13.11 -2.78 2.08
CA PRO A 123 -13.90 -3.87 1.55
C PRO A 123 -13.14 -5.19 1.66
N CYS A 124 -13.84 -6.30 1.43
CA CYS A 124 -13.15 -7.56 1.19
C CYS A 124 -12.29 -7.42 -0.07
N LEU A 125 -10.98 -7.28 0.11
CA LEU A 125 -10.03 -7.04 -0.97
C LEU A 125 -9.75 -8.29 -1.81
N SER A 126 -10.17 -9.48 -1.34
CA SER A 126 -10.22 -10.67 -2.18
C SER A 126 -11.38 -10.54 -3.16
N ALA A 127 -11.08 -10.46 -4.45
CA ALA A 127 -12.08 -10.42 -5.50
C ALA A 127 -11.92 -11.61 -6.46
N GLU A 128 -13.04 -12.07 -7.02
CA GLU A 128 -13.01 -12.97 -8.16
C GLU A 128 -12.33 -12.28 -9.34
N GLN A 129 -11.45 -13.03 -9.98
CA GLN A 129 -10.65 -12.57 -11.10
C GLN A 129 -11.56 -12.21 -12.28
N ARG A 130 -11.32 -11.06 -12.93
CA ARG A 130 -11.97 -10.74 -14.21
C ARG A 130 -11.21 -11.40 -15.35
N GLU A 131 -11.91 -11.83 -16.39
CA GLU A 131 -11.29 -12.39 -17.60
C GLU A 131 -10.19 -11.46 -18.11
N GLY A 132 -8.99 -12.02 -18.30
CA GLY A 132 -7.79 -11.28 -18.66
C GLY A 132 -7.95 -10.57 -19.99
N LYS A 133 -7.55 -9.28 -20.06
CA LYS A 133 -7.41 -8.60 -21.35
C LYS A 133 -6.13 -9.09 -22.04
N ILE A 134 -6.24 -9.47 -23.30
CA ILE A 134 -5.10 -9.81 -24.15
C ILE A 134 -4.33 -8.51 -24.46
N ALA A 135 -3.06 -8.42 -24.06
CA ALA A 135 -2.19 -7.34 -24.48
C ALA A 135 -1.61 -7.64 -25.88
N ARG A 136 -1.77 -6.71 -26.83
CA ARG A 136 -1.09 -6.75 -28.13
C ARG A 136 0.05 -5.72 -28.13
N GLY A 137 1.29 -6.19 -28.13
CA GLY A 137 2.49 -5.36 -28.27
C GLY A 137 3.74 -6.24 -28.38
N THR A 138 4.66 -5.89 -29.27
CA THR A 138 5.78 -6.74 -29.70
C THR A 138 7.15 -6.31 -29.16
N GLU A 139 7.24 -5.40 -28.20
CA GLU A 139 8.51 -4.66 -27.99
C GLU A 139 9.33 -4.94 -26.72
N ASP A 140 8.78 -5.51 -25.64
CA ASP A 140 9.56 -5.70 -24.39
C ASP A 140 9.71 -7.17 -23.95
N GLY A 141 10.48 -7.95 -24.71
CA GLY A 141 10.86 -9.31 -24.34
C GLY A 141 12.19 -9.76 -24.97
N VAL A 142 12.98 -10.56 -24.24
CA VAL A 142 14.24 -11.17 -24.75
C VAL A 142 13.95 -12.26 -25.81
N VAL A 143 12.71 -12.72 -25.90
CA VAL A 143 12.22 -13.68 -26.88
C VAL A 143 11.07 -13.03 -27.65
N LYS A 144 11.06 -13.19 -28.97
CA LYS A 144 9.97 -12.77 -29.85
C LYS A 144 8.71 -13.56 -29.49
N VAL A 145 7.75 -12.90 -28.85
CA VAL A 145 6.41 -13.45 -28.61
C VAL A 145 5.54 -13.11 -29.83
N GLU A 146 4.79 -14.08 -30.36
CA GLU A 146 3.76 -13.76 -31.36
C GLU A 146 2.70 -12.85 -30.73
N ALA A 147 2.19 -11.91 -31.52
CA ALA A 147 1.21 -10.94 -31.06
C ALA A 147 -0.09 -11.66 -30.65
N GLY A 148 -0.30 -11.84 -29.35
CA GLY A 148 -1.49 -12.51 -28.80
C GLY A 148 -1.21 -13.49 -27.66
N ASP A 149 0.04 -13.95 -27.50
CA ASP A 149 0.38 -15.03 -26.56
C ASP A 149 0.65 -14.57 -25.12
N ARG A 150 0.58 -13.25 -24.85
CA ARG A 150 0.81 -12.74 -23.50
C ARG A 150 -0.50 -12.70 -22.72
N GLU A 151 -0.74 -13.77 -21.96
CA GLU A 151 -1.73 -13.74 -20.90
C GLU A 151 -1.29 -12.74 -19.82
N LEU A 152 -2.06 -11.67 -19.66
CA LEU A 152 -1.89 -10.79 -18.51
C LEU A 152 -2.47 -11.48 -17.28
N PRO A 153 -1.83 -11.34 -16.09
CA PRO A 153 -2.43 -11.79 -14.86
C PRO A 153 -3.80 -11.13 -14.70
N GLN A 154 -4.79 -11.93 -14.30
CA GLN A 154 -6.15 -11.45 -14.13
C GLN A 154 -6.18 -10.46 -12.96
N LEU A 155 -6.39 -9.18 -13.26
CA LEU A 155 -6.44 -8.12 -12.25
C LEU A 155 -7.88 -7.98 -11.73
N SER A 156 -8.04 -7.89 -10.41
CA SER A 156 -9.35 -7.59 -9.82
C SER A 156 -9.71 -6.11 -9.97
N LYS A 157 -11.00 -5.77 -9.81
CA LYS A 157 -11.43 -4.35 -9.78
C LYS A 157 -10.82 -3.54 -8.64
N TYR A 158 -10.29 -4.20 -7.62
CA TYR A 158 -9.67 -3.57 -6.47
C TYR A 158 -8.15 -3.56 -6.55
N ASP A 159 -7.52 -4.08 -7.61
CA ASP A 159 -6.06 -4.21 -7.65
C ASP A 159 -5.33 -2.88 -7.49
N ASP A 160 -5.83 -1.79 -8.09
CA ASP A 160 -5.24 -0.47 -7.93
C ASP A 160 -5.41 0.07 -6.50
N SER A 161 -6.59 -0.13 -5.88
CA SER A 161 -6.83 0.32 -4.52
C SER A 161 -6.10 -0.54 -3.48
N VAL A 162 -5.94 -1.85 -3.74
CA VAL A 162 -5.09 -2.78 -2.97
C VAL A 162 -3.63 -2.34 -3.05
N ARG A 163 -3.11 -2.09 -4.26
CA ARG A 163 -1.73 -1.61 -4.46
C ARG A 163 -1.49 -0.31 -3.71
N ARG A 164 -2.44 0.62 -3.73
CA ARG A 164 -2.37 1.86 -2.96
C ARG A 164 -2.45 1.60 -1.46
N PHE A 165 -3.31 0.69 -1.00
CA PHE A 165 -3.43 0.38 0.42
C PHE A 165 -2.15 -0.24 1.00
N ILE A 166 -1.47 -1.14 0.27
CA ILE A 166 -0.23 -1.79 0.75
C ILE A 166 1.04 -0.96 0.54
N ALA A 167 1.00 0.03 -0.37
CA ALA A 167 2.13 0.92 -0.64
C ALA A 167 2.14 2.17 0.23
N LYS A 168 1.07 2.40 0.99
CA LYS A 168 0.88 3.55 1.89
C LYS A 168 1.33 3.26 3.31
#